data_AF-A0A7S1N2H8-F1
#
_entry.id   AF-A0A7S1N2H8-F1
#
_cell.length_a   1.000
_cell.length_b   1.000
_cell.length_c   1.000
_cell.angle_alpha   90.00
_cell.angle_beta   90.00
_cell.angle_gamma   90.00
#
_symmetry.space_group_name_H-M   'P 1'
#
loop_
_entity.id
_entity.type
_entity.pdbx_description
1 polymer ?
#
loop_
_entity_poly.entity_id
_entity_poly.type
_entity_poly.pdbx_seq_one_letter_code
_entity_poly.pdbx_strand_id
1 'polypeptide(L)'
;FRRACAKFVVRPTLDPFANRYNRQLPQFYSMRPEAAASAVNAFAQTWTKTKVLHANPPWSVIPDFLHKVDSDGATVLTVLPMWQAQPWWVTFRRLMVAPPLYLWGP
;
A
#
# COMPACT_ATOMS: atom_id res chain seq x y z
N PHE A 1 -2.34 12.07 3.28
CA PHE A 1 -2.67 10.88 4.09
C PHE A 1 -3.83 11.05 5.05
N ARG A 2 -3.76 11.89 6.10
CA ARG A 2 -4.86 12.03 7.09
C ARG A 2 -6.26 12.26 6.46
N ARG A 3 -6.32 13.12 5.43
CA ARG A 3 -7.56 13.36 4.65
C ARG A 3 -8.09 12.11 3.94
N ALA A 4 -7.21 11.29 3.36
CA ALA A 4 -7.60 10.03 2.72
C ALA A 4 -8.09 9.02 3.75
N CYS A 5 -7.42 8.90 4.90
CA CYS A 5 -7.87 8.06 6.00
C CYS A 5 -9.29 8.44 6.48
N ALA A 6 -9.55 9.75 6.65
CA ALA A 6 -10.88 10.23 7.01
C ALA A 6 -11.92 9.96 5.90
N LYS A 7 -11.57 10.21 4.63
CA LYS A 7 -12.46 10.01 3.49
C LYS A 7 -12.93 8.56 3.35
N PHE A 8 -12.03 7.60 3.56
CA PHE A 8 -12.33 6.17 3.48
C PHE A 8 -12.69 5.54 4.83
N VAL A 9 -12.73 6.32 5.91
CA VAL A 9 -13.02 5.86 7.27
C VAL A 9 -12.12 4.68 7.69
N VAL A 10 -10.82 4.80 7.40
CA VAL A 10 -9.82 3.77 7.72
C VAL A 10 -8.77 4.30 8.69
N ARG A 11 -8.19 3.37 9.47
CA ARG A 11 -7.06 3.63 10.37
C ARG A 11 -5.92 2.66 10.05
N PRO A 12 -5.08 2.97 9.05
CA PRO A 12 -3.94 2.15 8.74
C PRO A 12 -2.98 2.04 9.92
N THR A 13 -2.41 0.86 10.15
CA THR A 13 -1.55 0.60 11.31
C THR A 13 -0.09 0.36 10.96
N LEU A 14 0.20 0.03 9.70
CA LEU A 14 1.53 -0.32 9.21
C LEU A 14 1.72 0.18 7.76
N ASP A 15 2.92 0.66 7.44
CA ASP A 15 3.36 0.96 6.08
C ASP A 15 4.44 -0.02 5.59
N PRO A 16 4.18 -0.89 4.60
CA PRO A 16 5.16 -1.86 4.14
C PRO A 16 6.28 -1.25 3.27
N PHE A 17 6.13 -0.04 2.74
CA PHE A 17 7.04 0.51 1.72
C PHE A 17 7.68 1.85 2.13
N ALA A 18 7.80 2.09 3.43
CA ALA A 18 8.36 3.32 3.97
C ALA A 18 9.82 3.17 4.43
N ASN A 19 10.38 4.29 4.86
CA ASN A 19 11.63 4.40 5.58
C ASN A 19 11.46 5.40 6.73
N ARG A 20 12.48 5.55 7.57
CA ARG A 20 12.44 6.45 8.73
C ARG A 20 12.14 7.92 8.40
N TYR A 21 12.40 8.36 7.17
CA TYR A 21 12.23 9.74 6.72
C TYR A 21 10.84 10.02 6.13
N ASN A 22 10.23 9.04 5.46
CA ASN A 22 8.97 9.22 4.74
C ASN A 22 7.76 8.53 5.40
N ARG A 23 7.98 7.77 6.49
CA ARG A 23 6.90 7.06 7.19
C ARG A 23 5.80 8.03 7.63
N GLN A 24 4.55 7.64 7.35
CA GLN A 24 3.36 8.34 7.86
C GLN A 24 2.77 7.66 9.09
N LEU A 25 3.25 6.46 9.40
CA LEU A 25 2.81 5.61 10.48
C LEU A 25 3.98 5.27 11.41
N PRO A 26 3.71 5.01 12.71
CA PRO A 26 4.74 4.58 13.63
C PRO A 26 5.38 3.25 13.21
N GLN A 27 4.57 2.29 12.80
CA GLN A 27 5.01 0.97 12.36
C GLN A 27 5.23 0.99 10.83
N PHE A 28 6.38 0.50 10.38
CA PHE A 28 6.69 0.37 8.96
C PHE A 28 7.70 -0.74 8.70
N TYR A 29 7.72 -1.24 7.47
CA TYR A 29 8.79 -2.08 6.95
C TYR A 29 9.65 -1.28 5.99
N SER A 30 10.92 -1.65 5.92
CA SER A 30 11.89 -1.03 5.03
C SER A 30 12.41 -2.01 3.99
N MET A 31 12.86 -1.49 2.86
CA MET A 31 13.49 -2.30 1.81
C MET A 31 14.85 -2.88 2.26
N ARG A 32 15.57 -2.15 3.11
CA ARG A 32 16.88 -2.54 3.66
C ARG A 32 16.87 -2.38 5.18
N PRO A 33 17.73 -3.11 5.92
CA PRO A 33 17.85 -2.92 7.36
C PRO A 33 18.07 -1.44 7.71
N GLU A 34 17.20 -0.89 8.55
CA GLU A 34 17.34 0.46 9.07
C GLU A 34 16.78 0.57 10.49
N ALA A 35 17.26 1.58 11.22
CA ALA A 35 16.78 1.85 12.56
C ALA A 35 15.27 2.16 12.57
N ALA A 36 14.56 1.63 13.56
CA ALA A 36 13.11 1.77 13.77
C ALA A 36 12.19 1.05 12.76
N ALA A 37 12.72 0.39 11.73
CA ALA A 37 11.91 -0.49 10.90
C ALA A 37 11.47 -1.72 11.70
N SER A 38 10.19 -2.09 11.60
CA SER A 38 9.63 -3.27 12.28
C SER A 38 10.01 -4.57 11.59
N ALA A 39 10.29 -4.53 10.29
CA ALA A 39 10.82 -5.64 9.52
C ALA A 39 11.49 -5.12 8.23
N VAL A 40 12.22 -6.01 7.57
CA VAL A 40 12.82 -5.78 6.26
C VAL A 40 12.07 -6.62 5.22
N ASN A 41 12.00 -6.12 3.98
CA ASN A 41 11.35 -6.78 2.84
C ASN A 41 9.87 -7.09 3.10
N ALA A 42 9.00 -6.18 2.66
CA ALA A 42 7.56 -6.30 2.83
C ALA A 42 6.95 -7.59 2.26
N PHE A 43 7.51 -8.13 1.17
CA PHE A 43 6.99 -9.33 0.51
C PHE A 43 7.27 -10.62 1.29
N ALA A 44 8.28 -10.61 2.17
CA ALA A 44 8.56 -11.71 3.08
C ALA A 44 7.64 -11.73 4.32
N GLN A 45 6.88 -10.66 4.55
CA GLN A 45 6.03 -10.51 5.73
C GLN A 45 4.58 -10.91 5.43
N THR A 46 3.87 -11.39 6.45
CA THR A 46 2.42 -11.60 6.38
C THR A 46 1.67 -10.28 6.54
N TRP A 47 0.74 -10.00 5.64
CA TRP A 47 -0.13 -8.84 5.69
C TRP A 47 -1.49 -9.28 6.21
N THR A 48 -1.69 -9.13 7.52
CA THR A 48 -2.89 -9.65 8.19
C THR A 48 -4.20 -9.06 7.62
N LYS A 49 -5.22 -9.91 7.46
CA LYS A 49 -6.57 -9.52 7.06
C LYS A 49 -7.29 -8.67 8.11
N THR A 50 -6.85 -8.73 9.38
CA THR A 50 -7.50 -8.05 10.50
C THR A 50 -7.14 -6.57 10.63
N LYS A 51 -6.19 -6.07 9.83
CA LYS A 51 -5.72 -4.69 9.90
C LYS A 51 -5.75 -4.05 8.52
N VAL A 52 -5.95 -2.74 8.49
CA VAL A 52 -5.75 -1.94 7.28
C VAL A 52 -4.28 -1.50 7.21
N LEU A 53 -3.69 -1.62 6.03
CA LEU A 53 -2.34 -1.14 5.73
C LEU A 53 -2.41 0.18 4.95
N HIS A 54 -1.34 0.97 5.00
CA HIS A 54 -1.11 2.07 4.06
C HIS A 54 0.07 1.68 3.18
N ALA A 55 -0.01 1.87 1.87
CA ALA A 55 1.12 1.59 0.98
C ALA A 55 1.28 2.69 -0.07
N ASN A 56 2.53 3.06 -0.32
CA ASN A 56 2.92 3.81 -1.51
C ASN A 56 4.05 3.04 -2.19
N PRO A 57 3.75 1.92 -2.88
CA PRO A 57 4.77 1.02 -3.39
C PRO A 57 5.62 1.72 -4.48
N PRO A 58 6.93 1.41 -4.56
CA PRO A 58 7.72 1.78 -5.73
C PRO A 58 7.06 1.26 -7.01
N TRP A 59 7.08 2.05 -8.08
CA TRP A 59 6.33 1.73 -9.30
C TRP A 59 6.73 0.40 -9.95
N SER A 60 8.01 0.04 -9.84
CA SER A 60 8.55 -1.22 -10.39
C SER A 60 7.96 -2.48 -9.75
N VAL A 61 7.40 -2.39 -8.54
CA VAL A 61 6.88 -3.55 -7.79
C VAL A 61 5.36 -3.54 -7.67
N ILE A 62 4.65 -2.66 -8.39
CA ILE A 62 3.17 -2.62 -8.37
C ILE A 62 2.53 -3.98 -8.70
N PRO A 63 2.99 -4.75 -9.72
CA PRO A 63 2.43 -6.08 -9.99
C PRO A 63 2.53 -7.02 -8.80
N ASP A 64 3.72 -7.14 -8.21
CA ASP A 64 3.98 -8.00 -7.06
C ASP A 64 3.24 -7.53 -5.81
N PHE A 65 3.15 -6.21 -5.61
CA PHE A 65 2.33 -5.58 -4.58
C PHE A 65 0.87 -6.02 -4.69
N LEU A 66 0.25 -5.91 -5.86
CA LEU A 66 -1.14 -6.30 -6.06
C LEU A 66 -1.35 -7.80 -5.89
N HIS A 67 -0.42 -8.63 -6.37
CA HIS A 67 -0.44 -10.08 -6.10
C HIS A 67 -0.37 -10.38 -4.60
N LYS A 68 0.46 -9.65 -3.85
CA LYS A 68 0.57 -9.82 -2.40
C LYS A 68 -0.70 -9.39 -1.67
N VAL A 69 -1.32 -8.28 -2.08
CA VAL A 69 -2.62 -7.83 -1.55
C VAL A 69 -3.66 -8.93 -1.72
N ASP A 70 -3.75 -9.51 -2.91
CA ASP A 70 -4.72 -10.57 -3.24
C ASP A 70 -4.44 -11.87 -2.46
N SER A 71 -3.19 -12.36 -2.54
CA SER A 71 -2.73 -13.59 -1.89
C SER A 71 -2.96 -13.59 -0.38
N ASP A 72 -2.65 -12.48 0.29
CA ASP A 72 -2.83 -12.36 1.72
C ASP A 72 -4.26 -11.94 2.12
N GLY A 73 -5.08 -11.51 1.14
CA GLY A 73 -6.39 -10.88 1.37
C GLY A 73 -6.31 -9.63 2.23
N ALA A 74 -5.23 -8.86 2.07
CA ALA A 74 -4.98 -7.65 2.86
C ALA A 74 -5.86 -6.50 2.38
N THR A 75 -6.35 -5.67 3.30
CA THR A 75 -7.01 -4.40 2.95
C THR A 75 -5.99 -3.27 3.01
N VAL A 76 -5.81 -2.54 1.91
CA VAL A 76 -4.75 -1.53 1.78
C VAL A 76 -5.30 -0.20 1.27
N LEU A 77 -5.03 0.88 2.01
CA LEU A 77 -5.12 2.24 1.52
C LEU A 77 -3.85 2.54 0.71
N THR A 78 -3.94 2.49 -0.61
CA THR A 78 -2.79 2.66 -1.50
C THR A 78 -2.92 3.85 -2.43
N VAL A 79 -1.78 4.40 -2.85
CA VAL A 79 -1.68 5.36 -3.95
C VAL A 79 -0.99 4.69 -5.12
N LEU A 80 -1.61 4.73 -6.30
CA LEU A 80 -1.08 4.12 -7.53
C LEU A 80 -1.18 5.12 -8.69
N PRO A 81 -0.26 5.08 -9.67
CA PRO A 81 -0.37 5.89 -10.87
C PRO A 81 -1.56 5.45 -11.74
N MET A 82 -2.22 6.40 -12.41
CA MET A 82 -3.33 6.15 -13.35
C MET A 82 -2.80 5.65 -14.70
N TRP A 83 -2.21 4.46 -14.74
CA TRP A 83 -1.62 3.88 -15.96
C TRP A 83 -2.48 2.75 -16.49
N GLN A 84 -3.60 3.11 -17.13
CA GLN A 84 -4.62 2.16 -17.57
C GLN A 84 -4.12 1.14 -18.62
N ALA A 85 -3.09 1.50 -19.38
CA ALA A 85 -2.48 0.63 -20.38
C ALA A 85 -1.58 -0.48 -19.77
N GLN A 86 -1.28 -0.42 -18.47
CA GLN A 86 -0.43 -1.41 -17.83
C GLN A 86 -1.20 -2.71 -17.52
N PRO A 87 -0.61 -3.90 -17.71
CA PRO A 87 -1.29 -5.17 -17.46
C PRO A 87 -1.86 -5.30 -16.05
N TRP A 88 -1.13 -4.79 -15.05
CA TRP A 88 -1.54 -4.84 -13.63
C TRP A 88 -2.77 -3.98 -13.31
N TRP A 89 -3.18 -3.07 -14.22
CA TRP A 89 -4.36 -2.23 -14.04
C TRP A 89 -5.65 -3.06 -13.90
N VAL A 90 -5.74 -4.18 -14.62
CA VAL A 90 -6.88 -5.11 -14.53
C VAL A 90 -6.97 -5.71 -13.13
N THR A 91 -5.83 -6.17 -12.58
CA THR A 91 -5.75 -6.70 -11.21
C THR A 91 -6.13 -5.64 -10.19
N PHE A 92 -5.62 -4.42 -10.33
CA PHE A 92 -5.98 -3.30 -9.46
C PHE A 92 -7.50 -3.06 -9.45
N ARG A 93 -8.15 -3.02 -10.63
CA ARG A 93 -9.60 -2.83 -10.73
C ARG A 93 -10.38 -3.96 -10.06
N ARG A 94 -9.92 -5.21 -10.19
CA ARG A 94 -10.56 -6.36 -9.54
C ARG A 94 -10.48 -6.29 -8.01
N LEU A 95 -9.34 -5.84 -7.48
CA LEU A 95 -9.10 -5.75 -6.03
C LEU A 95 -9.71 -4.51 -5.37
N MET A 96 -10.27 -3.60 -6.16
CA MET A 96 -10.80 -2.34 -5.66
C MET A 96 -12.10 -2.55 -4.89
N VAL A 97 -12.10 -2.16 -3.62
CA VAL A 97 -13.27 -2.29 -2.72
C VAL A 97 -14.05 -0.99 -2.52
N ALA A 98 -13.51 0.14 -2.98
CA ALA A 98 -14.15 1.45 -2.93
C ALA A 98 -13.70 2.32 -4.12
N PRO A 99 -14.54 3.24 -4.62
CA PRO A 99 -14.16 4.14 -5.72
C PRO A 99 -12.89 4.94 -5.39
N PRO A 100 -11.95 5.10 -6.35
CA PRO A 100 -10.68 5.74 -6.08
C PRO A 100 -10.85 7.25 -5.94
N LEU A 101 -9.97 7.88 -5.15
CA LEU A 101 -9.83 9.33 -5.16
C LEU A 101 -8.78 9.71 -6.21
N TYR A 102 -9.20 10.49 -7.20
CA TYR A 102 -8.26 11.09 -8.15
C TYR A 102 -7.51 12.22 -7.44
N LEU A 103 -6.21 12.03 -7.21
CA LEU A 103 -5.35 13.05 -6.60
C LEU A 103 -4.98 14.15 -7.58
N TRP A 104 -5.16 13.89 -8.87
CA TRP A 104 -5.00 14.83 -9.96
C TRP A 104 -5.79 14.36 -11.19
N GLY A 105 -6.30 15.31 -11.99
CA GLY A 105 -6.75 15.09 -13.37
C GLY A 105 -7.92 15.99 -13.80
N PRO A 106 -8.16 16.08 -15.13
CA PRO A 106 -7.15 16.43 -16.14
C PRO A 106 -6.45 17.76 -15.83
#